data_AF-A0A2V7MB02-F1
#
_entry.id   AF-A0A2V7MB02-F1
#
_cell.length_a   1.000
_cell.length_b   1.000
_cell.length_c   1.000
_cell.angle_alpha   90.00
_cell.angle_beta   90.00
_cell.angle_gamma   90.00
#
_symmetry.space_group_name_H-M   'P 1'
#
loop_
_entity.id
_entity.type
_entity.pdbx_description
1 polymer ?
#
loop_
_entity_poly.entity_id
_entity_poly.type
_entity_poly.pdbx_seq_one_letter_code
_entity_poly.pdbx_strand_id
1 'polypeptide(L)'
;MSVRLRYTALALLLLTGIAAAVALTHMSTLPAFIAIAPGYVIQSWLFETHHALGGFGYQVTMVGVSAVVWTLILLSPAGAVRLLRRSSARRNLGAPR
;
A
#
# COMPACT_ATOMS: atom_id res chain seq x y z
N MET A 1 -5.42 -19.99 7.25
CA MET A 1 -4.90 -19.21 6.09
C MET A 1 -5.05 -17.69 6.26
N SER A 2 -6.15 -17.19 6.87
CA SER A 2 -6.36 -15.77 7.19
C SER A 2 -5.31 -15.17 8.13
N VAL A 3 -4.87 -15.93 9.13
CA VAL A 3 -3.86 -15.51 10.11
C VAL A 3 -2.51 -15.22 9.45
N ARG A 4 -2.03 -16.08 8.55
CA ARG A 4 -0.77 -15.86 7.80
C ARG A 4 -0.85 -14.61 6.94
N LEU A 5 -1.96 -14.39 6.24
CA LEU A 5 -2.17 -13.17 5.43
C LEU A 5 -2.15 -11.89 6.28
N ARG A 6 -2.72 -11.93 7.49
CA ARG A 6 -2.68 -10.79 8.43
C ARG A 6 -1.25 -10.45 8.85
N TYR A 7 -0.44 -11.46 9.19
CA TYR A 7 0.97 -11.23 9.52
C TYR A 7 1.77 -10.75 8.32
N THR A 8 1.54 -11.30 7.13
CA THR A 8 2.18 -10.80 5.89
C THR A 8 1.79 -9.34 5.62
N ALA A 9 0.52 -8.98 5.79
CA ALA A 9 0.06 -7.61 5.63
C ALA A 9 0.70 -6.65 6.64
N LEU A 10 0.80 -7.05 7.91
CA LEU A 10 1.50 -6.27 8.94
C LEU A 10 2.99 -6.11 8.63
N ALA A 11 3.65 -7.19 8.22
CA ALA A 11 5.07 -7.14 7.84
C ALA A 11 5.29 -6.21 6.63
N LEU A 12 4.45 -6.30 5.61
CA LEU A 12 4.52 -5.41 4.45
C LEU A 12 4.24 -3.95 4.83
N LEU A 13 3.28 -3.71 5.72
CA LEU A 13 2.98 -2.36 6.20
C LEU A 13 4.17 -1.76 6.94
N LEU A 14 4.82 -2.53 7.81
CA LEU A 14 6.02 -2.09 8.53
C LEU A 14 7.18 -1.84 7.56
N LEU A 15 7.44 -2.75 6.63
CA LEU A 15 8.52 -2.62 5.65
C LEU A 15 8.32 -1.42 4.72
N THR A 16 7.12 -1.25 4.17
CA THR A 16 6.79 -0.11 3.31
C THR A 16 6.79 1.21 4.08
N GLY A 17 6.37 1.20 5.36
CA GLY A 17 6.49 2.35 6.25
C GLY A 17 7.94 2.76 6.52
N ILE A 18 8.82 1.80 6.84
CA ILE A 18 10.25 2.08 7.02
C ILE A 18 10.87 2.60 5.72
N ALA A 19 10.58 1.96 4.59
CA ALA A 19 11.07 2.39 3.28
C ALA A 19 10.62 3.81 2.95
N ALA A 20 9.35 4.15 3.19
CA ALA A 20 8.84 5.51 3.00
C ALA A 20 9.49 6.52 3.95
N ALA A 21 9.70 6.18 5.22
CA ALA A 21 10.38 7.05 6.18
C ALA A 21 11.83 7.34 5.75
N VAL A 22 12.58 6.33 5.32
CA VAL A 22 13.95 6.48 4.80
C VAL A 22 13.95 7.26 3.48
N ALA A 23 12.94 7.08 2.63
CA ALA A 23 12.80 7.82 1.39
C ALA A 23 12.55 9.33 1.64
N LEU A 24 11.78 9.69 2.67
CA LEU A 24 11.61 11.09 3.06
C LEU A 24 12.92 11.78 3.44
N THR A 25 13.90 11.04 4.00
CA THR A 25 15.20 11.62 4.35
C THR A 25 16.17 11.67 3.17
N HIS A 26 15.88 10.99 2.06
CA HIS A 26 16.75 10.87 0.88
C HIS A 26 16.02 11.23 -0.43
N MET A 27 15.29 12.34 -0.44
CA MET A 27 14.47 12.80 -1.58
C MET A 27 15.25 13.17 -2.85
N SER A 28 16.58 13.05 -2.87
CA SER A 28 17.40 13.28 -4.06
C SER A 28 17.43 12.09 -5.02
N THR A 29 16.85 10.95 -4.64
CA THR A 29 16.98 9.71 -5.41
C THR A 29 15.66 9.30 -6.05
N LEU A 30 15.73 8.78 -7.28
CA LEU A 30 14.55 8.29 -8.00
C LEU A 30 13.78 7.21 -7.21
N PRO A 31 14.42 6.24 -6.54
CA PRO A 31 13.72 5.28 -5.68
C PRO A 31 12.96 5.93 -4.53
N ALA A 32 13.51 7.00 -3.93
CA ALA A 32 12.81 7.72 -2.88
C ALA A 32 11.53 8.38 -3.40
N PHE A 33 11.58 9.01 -4.58
CA PHE A 33 10.39 9.56 -5.22
C PHE A 33 9.31 8.50 -5.48
N ILE A 34 9.69 7.33 -5.99
CA ILE A 34 8.75 6.23 -6.20
C ILE A 34 8.12 5.81 -4.86
N ALA A 35 8.94 5.64 -3.82
CA ALA A 35 8.47 5.18 -2.52
C ALA A 35 7.47 6.16 -1.90
N ILE A 36 7.67 7.47 -2.02
CA ILE A 36 6.82 8.51 -1.41
C ILE A 36 5.73 9.07 -2.33
N ALA A 37 5.72 8.69 -3.61
CA ALA A 37 4.81 9.26 -4.61
C ALA A 37 3.33 9.27 -4.18
N PRO A 38 2.76 8.19 -3.58
CA PRO A 38 1.38 8.20 -3.14
C PRO A 38 1.12 9.24 -2.04
N GLY A 39 2.02 9.32 -1.05
CA GLY A 39 1.96 10.33 -0.01
C GLY A 39 2.07 11.75 -0.55
N TYR A 40 2.94 11.96 -1.54
CA TYR A 40 3.14 13.25 -2.19
C TYR A 40 1.86 13.73 -2.90
N VAL A 41 1.18 12.85 -3.64
CA VAL A 41 -0.09 13.16 -4.30
C VAL A 41 -1.14 13.59 -3.28
N ILE A 42 -1.34 12.81 -2.22
CA ILE A 42 -2.33 13.17 -1.19
C ILE A 42 -1.96 14.47 -0.48
N GLN A 43 -0.68 14.67 -0.17
CA GLN A 43 -0.24 15.91 0.47
C GLN A 43 -0.45 17.13 -0.44
N SER A 44 -0.21 17.01 -1.74
CA SER A 44 -0.49 18.09 -2.71
C SER A 44 -1.98 18.40 -2.81
N TRP A 45 -2.85 17.38 -2.74
CA TRP A 45 -4.30 17.57 -2.73
C TRP A 45 -4.79 18.20 -1.42
N LEU A 46 -4.23 17.80 -0.28
CA LEU A 46 -4.51 18.44 1.01
C LEU A 46 -4.08 19.91 1.02
N PHE A 47 -2.96 20.23 0.37
CA PHE A 47 -2.52 21.61 0.21
C PHE A 47 -3.51 22.44 -0.59
N GLU A 48 -3.96 21.91 -1.74
CA GLU A 48 -4.99 22.55 -2.57
C GLU A 48 -6.30 22.76 -1.79
N THR A 49 -6.65 21.81 -0.92
CA THR A 49 -7.87 21.86 -0.10
C THR A 49 -7.69 22.68 1.19
N HIS A 50 -6.54 23.36 1.40
CA HIS A 50 -6.20 24.10 2.63
C HIS A 50 -6.15 23.25 3.92
N HIS A 51 -6.01 21.93 3.79
CA HIS A 51 -5.91 20.98 4.89
C HIS A 51 -4.49 20.39 5.03
N ALA A 52 -3.49 20.93 4.31
CA ALA A 52 -2.13 20.45 4.39
C ALA A 52 -1.57 20.58 5.81
N LEU A 53 -1.16 19.43 6.34
CA LEU A 53 -0.47 19.36 7.62
C LEU A 53 1.00 19.71 7.41
N GLY A 54 1.54 20.60 8.23
CA GLY A 54 2.98 20.90 8.30
C GLY A 54 3.73 20.02 9.31
N GLY A 55 5.06 20.15 9.35
CA GLY A 55 5.91 19.54 10.37
C GLY A 55 5.72 18.03 10.52
N PHE A 56 5.40 17.56 11.73
CA PHE A 56 5.19 16.14 12.00
C PHE A 56 3.98 15.56 11.25
N GLY A 57 2.91 16.34 11.08
CA GLY A 57 1.72 15.89 10.36
C GLY A 57 2.01 15.64 8.87
N TYR A 58 2.88 16.45 8.24
CA TYR A 58 3.39 16.18 6.90
C TYR A 58 4.09 14.80 6.83
N GLN A 59 4.99 14.53 7.77
CA GLN A 59 5.76 13.29 7.77
C GLN A 59 4.86 12.07 7.95
N VAL A 60 3.90 12.13 8.88
CA VAL A 60 2.94 11.05 9.13
C VAL A 60 2.06 10.79 7.91
N THR A 61 1.55 11.84 7.26
CA THR A 61 0.74 11.70 6.03
C THR A 61 1.56 11.06 4.92
N MET A 62 2.75 11.60 4.66
CA MET A 62 3.60 11.12 3.58
C MET A 62 3.99 9.65 3.76
N VAL A 63 4.42 9.26 4.96
CA VAL A 63 4.82 7.87 5.27
C VAL A 63 3.59 6.97 5.31
N GLY A 64 2.54 7.36 6.02
CA GLY A 64 1.35 6.55 6.24
C GLY A 64 0.61 6.22 4.96
N VAL A 65 0.34 7.23 4.12
CA VAL A 65 -0.33 7.03 2.83
C VAL A 65 0.51 6.14 1.93
N SER A 66 1.80 6.44 1.80
CA SER A 66 2.72 5.66 0.96
C SER A 66 2.80 4.20 1.41
N ALA A 67 2.92 3.95 2.71
CA ALA A 67 2.97 2.61 3.28
C ALA A 67 1.68 1.82 2.97
N VAL A 68 0.52 2.43 3.19
CA VAL A 68 -0.78 1.80 2.94
C VAL A 68 -0.93 1.46 1.45
N VAL A 69 -0.68 2.42 0.56
CA VAL A 69 -0.85 2.23 -0.89
C VAL A 69 0.09 1.14 -1.40
N TRP A 70 1.38 1.19 -1.06
CA TRP A 70 2.33 0.15 -1.49
C TRP A 70 2.00 -1.22 -0.91
N THR A 71 1.57 -1.28 0.35
CA THR A 71 1.13 -2.53 0.97
C THR A 71 -0.06 -3.14 0.21
N LEU A 72 -1.04 -2.32 -0.17
CA LEU A 72 -2.20 -2.78 -0.95
C LEU A 72 -1.80 -3.25 -2.35
N ILE A 73 -0.92 -2.52 -3.04
CA ILE A 73 -0.39 -2.92 -4.35
C ILE A 73 0.29 -4.28 -4.26
N LEU A 74 1.17 -4.49 -3.26
CA LEU A 74 1.90 -5.73 -3.06
C LEU A 74 1.00 -6.90 -2.63
N LEU A 75 -0.09 -6.63 -1.90
CA LEU A 75 -1.06 -7.66 -1.50
C LEU A 75 -2.08 -7.99 -2.60
N SER A 76 -2.31 -7.09 -3.56
CA SER A 76 -3.32 -7.25 -4.60
C SER A 76 -3.21 -8.55 -5.41
N PRO A 77 -2.01 -9.08 -5.76
CA PRO A 77 -1.91 -10.33 -6.51
C PRO A 77 -2.36 -11.53 -5.69
N ALA A 78 -2.06 -11.55 -4.38
CA ALA A 78 -2.51 -12.61 -3.49
C ALA A 78 -4.04 -12.64 -3.36
N GLY A 79 -4.67 -11.45 -3.33
CA GLY A 79 -6.12 -11.30 -3.40
C GLY A 79 -6.71 -11.83 -4.71
N ALA A 80 -6.14 -11.42 -5.84
CA ALA A 80 -6.57 -11.83 -7.18
C ALA A 80 -6.48 -13.35 -7.38
N VAL A 81 -5.35 -13.97 -7.01
CA VAL A 81 -5.19 -15.43 -7.08
C VAL A 81 -6.22 -16.16 -6.23
N ARG A 82 -6.52 -15.64 -5.03
CA ARG A 82 -7.52 -16.25 -4.14
C ARG A 82 -8.93 -16.14 -4.72
N LEU A 83 -9.27 -15.02 -5.35
CA LEU A 83 -10.53 -14.82 -6.07
C LEU A 83 -10.64 -15.79 -7.25
N LEU A 84 -9.61 -15.86 -8.10
CA LEU A 84 -9.56 -16.79 -9.24
C LEU A 84 -9.75 -18.24 -8.81
N ARG A 85 -9.03 -18.70 -7.76
CA ARG A 85 -9.19 -20.05 -7.22
C ARG A 85 -10.61 -20.33 -6.73
N ARG A 86 -11.25 -19.35 -6.07
CA ARG A 86 -12.65 -19.47 -5.62
C ARG A 86 -13.62 -19.55 -6.80
N SER A 87 -13.40 -18.76 -7.85
CA SER A 87 -14.21 -18.76 -9.06
C SER A 87 -14.10 -20.09 -9.82
N SER A 88 -12.88 -20.60 -10.00
CA SER A 88 -12.64 -21.90 -10.66
C SER A 88 -13.25 -23.07 -9.87
N ALA A 89 -13.13 -23.06 -8.54
CA ALA A 89 -13.72 -24.09 -7.69
C ALA A 89 -15.26 -24.10 -7.76
N ARG A 90 -15.90 -22.93 -7.80
CA ARG A 90 -17.35 -22.83 -8.01
C ARG A 90 -17.78 -23.30 -9.41
N ARG A 91 -16.99 -23.00 -10.44
CA ARG A 91 -17.29 -23.39 -11.82
C ARG A 91 -17.23 -24.91 -12.03
N ASN A 92 -16.28 -25.59 -11.39
CA ASN A 92 -16.13 -27.05 -11.48
C ASN A 92 -17.24 -27.83 -10.74
N LEU A 93 -17.98 -27.20 -9.83
CA LEU A 93 -19.12 -27.81 -9.12
C LEU A 93 -20.44 -27.70 -9.92
N GLY A 94 -20.48 -26.89 -10.98
CA GLY A 94 -21.66 -26.68 -11.82
C GLY A 94 -21.60 -27.37 -13.20
N ALA A 95 -20.59 -28.22 -13.45
CA ALA A 95 -20.50 -28.96 -14.70
C ALA A 95 -21.41 -30.21 -14.65
N PRO A 96 -22.44 -30.32 -15.50
CA PRO A 96 -23.21 -31.56 -15.62
C PRO A 96 -22.30 -32.66 -16.18
N ARG A 97 -22.36 -33.84 -15.55
CA ARG A 97 -21.76 -35.08 -16.06
C ARG A 97 -22.58 -35.65 -17.19
#